data_AF-A0A4R6SR38-F1
#
_entry.id   AF-A0A4R6SR38-F1
#
_cell.length_a   1.000
_cell.length_b   1.000
_cell.length_c   1.000
_cell.angle_alpha   90.00
_cell.angle_beta   90.00
_cell.angle_gamma   90.00
#
_symmetry.space_group_name_H-M   'P 1'
#
loop_
_entity.id
_entity.type
_entity.pdbx_description
1 polymer ?
#
loop_
_entity_poly.entity_id
_entity_poly.type
_entity_poly.pdbx_seq_one_letter_code
_entity_poly.pdbx_strand_id
1 'polypeptide(L)'
;MKTQTTLNRFTIRLALAAVLLTSVISSCKKTDEPTAEASHKQAIDAATLSKIETLGYSTKEIKDLGAYYLVENDILLSKETLAKSKGIEKLMGLDQGISQAQTPYLISGSYQNVTISIDQSIWGNSTWYSAVVQAVVIWNSTANSNIKLNLFIKDYDPSLLADIEIRGDNGAFDIYTAAGALPPTYDGKPGNLILVNTDFRDPNTNYFIDNSQTTWNMIHEIGHTLGLRHTNWDEMDEGYAAQIPNTPNTDAYSVMNGGTAISSYSSSYPALPSVYDAAAITTLYPINTSSTVVPMISGPSTFSGERTFHMSYKSLEAGLSYHWEVTGISGTTYYYGYTGSENIFELSLSPGSYQIKCSVYGGKYSTTGIATKNVTVN
;
A
#
# COMPACT_ATOMS: atom_id res chain seq x y z
N MET A 1 41.11 33.11 86.86
CA MET A 1 42.57 33.32 86.83
C MET A 1 43.23 32.07 86.28
N LYS A 2 44.04 32.22 85.21
CA LYS A 2 45.04 31.28 84.64
C LYS A 2 44.50 30.05 83.87
N THR A 3 44.50 30.10 82.53
CA THR A 3 45.53 29.58 81.57
C THR A 3 45.71 28.06 81.62
N GLN A 4 45.86 27.28 80.56
CA GLN A 4 45.82 27.42 79.09
C GLN A 4 46.11 25.99 78.56
N THR A 5 45.65 25.66 77.35
CA THR A 5 46.29 24.74 76.37
C THR A 5 46.65 23.29 76.73
N THR A 6 46.09 22.34 75.99
CA THR A 6 46.76 21.63 74.86
C THR A 6 45.86 20.46 74.41
N LEU A 7 45.34 20.54 73.19
CA LEU A 7 45.86 19.88 71.99
C LEU A 7 45.28 18.46 71.79
N ASN A 8 44.17 18.45 71.03
CA ASN A 8 43.59 17.32 70.33
C ASN A 8 44.66 16.48 69.60
N ARG A 9 44.72 15.18 69.90
CA ARG A 9 45.05 14.07 68.98
C ARG A 9 45.18 12.77 69.78
N PHE A 10 44.07 12.18 70.21
CA PHE A 10 44.07 10.79 70.70
C PHE A 10 42.64 10.21 70.69
N THR A 11 42.13 9.89 69.51
CA THR A 11 40.93 9.03 69.36
C THR A 11 40.85 8.51 67.92
N ILE A 12 41.91 7.81 67.51
CA ILE A 12 41.84 6.84 66.42
C ILE A 12 41.98 5.49 67.11
N ARG A 13 40.99 4.60 66.89
CA ARG A 13 40.80 3.23 67.41
C ARG A 13 39.69 3.10 68.46
N LEU A 14 38.44 3.11 68.01
CA LEU A 14 37.39 2.21 68.53
C LEU A 14 36.16 2.22 67.60
N ALA A 15 36.21 1.48 66.48
CA ALA A 15 35.03 1.09 65.70
C ALA A 15 35.40 0.01 64.68
N LEU A 16 35.86 -1.15 65.16
CA LEU A 16 36.02 -2.35 64.34
C LEU A 16 35.84 -3.59 65.22
N ALA A 17 34.58 -3.93 65.50
CA ALA A 17 34.15 -5.24 65.98
C ALA A 17 32.62 -5.33 65.89
N ALA A 18 32.11 -6.46 65.40
CA ALA A 18 30.71 -6.87 65.33
C ALA A 18 29.87 -6.34 64.15
N VAL A 19 30.22 -6.73 62.92
CA VAL A 19 29.23 -6.98 61.86
C VAL A 19 29.46 -8.40 61.36
N LEU A 20 28.77 -9.36 61.97
CA LEU A 20 28.56 -10.71 61.45
C LEU A 20 27.32 -11.30 62.10
N LEU A 21 26.52 -11.99 61.28
CA LEU A 21 25.35 -12.80 61.60
C LEU A 21 24.03 -12.07 61.89
N THR A 22 23.21 -11.91 60.85
CA THR A 22 21.86 -12.50 60.77
C THR A 22 21.26 -12.32 59.36
N SER A 23 21.54 -13.28 58.48
CA SER A 23 20.78 -13.52 57.25
C SER A 23 19.55 -14.36 57.57
N VAL A 24 18.37 -13.74 57.57
CA VAL A 24 17.09 -14.44 57.67
C VAL A 24 16.58 -14.70 56.25
N ILE A 25 16.59 -15.97 55.85
CA ILE A 25 16.00 -16.48 54.62
C ILE A 25 14.48 -16.59 54.79
N SER A 26 13.73 -15.67 54.17
CA SER A 26 12.29 -15.81 53.99
C SER A 26 12.00 -16.68 52.76
N SER A 27 11.56 -17.92 53.02
CA SER A 27 10.98 -18.81 52.03
C SER A 27 9.49 -18.48 51.88
N CYS A 28 9.16 -17.69 50.85
CA CYS A 28 7.79 -17.60 50.35
C CYS A 28 7.67 -18.46 49.09
N LYS A 29 6.77 -19.44 49.20
CA LYS A 29 6.38 -20.38 48.14
C LYS A 29 5.81 -19.58 46.96
N LYS A 30 6.23 -19.93 45.74
CA LYS A 30 5.60 -19.46 44.50
C LYS A 30 4.15 -19.94 44.50
N THR A 31 3.23 -18.98 44.52
CA THR A 31 1.83 -19.19 44.15
C THR A 31 1.78 -19.18 42.63
N ASP A 32 1.24 -20.23 42.04
CA ASP A 32 0.96 -20.31 40.61
C ASP A 32 -0.11 -19.27 40.26
N GLU A 33 0.29 -18.18 39.62
CA GLU A 33 -0.62 -17.37 38.82
C GLU A 33 -0.78 -18.02 37.43
N PRO A 34 -1.99 -18.02 36.87
CA PRO A 34 -2.29 -18.72 35.63
C PRO A 34 -1.44 -18.12 34.52
N THR A 35 -0.68 -18.99 33.87
CA THR A 35 0.12 -18.68 32.70
C THR A 35 -0.83 -18.08 31.66
N ALA A 36 -0.71 -16.78 31.43
CA ALA A 36 -1.25 -16.14 30.24
C ALA A 36 -0.75 -16.97 29.05
N GLU A 37 -1.69 -17.37 28.21
CA GLU A 37 -1.48 -18.21 27.04
C GLU A 37 -0.27 -17.72 26.25
N ALA A 38 0.79 -18.54 26.24
CA ALA A 38 1.83 -18.41 25.25
C ALA A 38 1.16 -18.57 23.90
N SER A 39 1.04 -17.47 23.15
CA SER A 39 0.62 -17.51 21.76
C SER A 39 1.55 -18.48 21.04
N HIS A 40 0.96 -19.54 20.51
CA HIS A 40 1.68 -20.58 19.81
C HIS A 40 2.20 -19.96 18.51
N LYS A 41 3.45 -19.47 18.51
CA LYS A 41 4.19 -19.17 17.26
C LYS A 41 4.40 -20.53 16.59
N GLN A 42 3.40 -20.97 15.83
CA GLN A 42 3.46 -22.23 15.10
C GLN A 42 4.66 -22.13 14.17
N ALA A 43 5.65 -23.00 14.36
CA ALA A 43 6.81 -23.04 13.48
C ALA A 43 6.32 -23.29 12.05
N ILE A 44 6.66 -22.39 11.13
CA ILE A 44 6.31 -22.53 9.71
C ILE A 44 7.02 -23.77 9.18
N ASP A 45 6.28 -24.65 8.51
CA ASP A 45 6.82 -25.93 8.05
C ASP A 45 7.85 -25.73 6.92
N ALA A 46 8.79 -26.68 6.81
CA ALA A 46 9.90 -26.58 5.86
C ALA A 46 9.46 -26.54 4.38
N ALA A 47 8.32 -27.16 4.04
CA ALA A 47 7.81 -27.13 2.66
C ALA A 47 7.29 -25.73 2.31
N THR A 48 6.62 -25.06 3.24
CA THR A 48 6.21 -23.66 3.11
C THR A 48 7.42 -22.73 2.98
N LEU A 49 8.44 -22.88 3.83
CA LEU A 49 9.68 -22.08 3.72
C LEU A 49 10.36 -22.26 2.36
N SER A 50 10.48 -23.51 1.89
CA SER A 50 11.08 -23.80 0.59
C SER A 50 10.29 -23.18 -0.57
N LYS A 51 8.96 -23.11 -0.49
CA LYS A 51 8.15 -22.41 -1.49
C LYS A 51 8.40 -20.91 -1.48
N ILE A 52 8.43 -20.29 -0.30
CA ILE A 52 8.73 -18.85 -0.15
C ILE A 52 10.10 -18.52 -0.75
N GLU A 53 11.11 -19.31 -0.43
CA GLU A 53 12.45 -19.17 -0.99
C GLU A 53 12.47 -19.35 -2.52
N THR A 54 11.72 -20.33 -3.05
CA THR A 54 11.61 -20.57 -4.51
C THR A 54 10.96 -19.39 -5.25
N LEU A 55 10.08 -18.64 -4.58
CA LEU A 55 9.50 -17.41 -5.12
C LEU A 55 10.48 -16.21 -5.09
N GLY A 56 11.66 -16.39 -4.50
CA GLY A 56 12.66 -15.32 -4.34
C GLY A 56 12.41 -14.41 -3.15
N TYR A 57 11.69 -14.88 -2.13
CA TYR A 57 11.47 -14.13 -0.88
C TYR A 57 12.37 -14.64 0.23
N SER A 58 12.80 -13.74 1.11
CA SER A 58 13.53 -14.11 2.31
C SER A 58 12.64 -14.94 3.24
N THR A 59 13.23 -15.99 3.83
CA THR A 59 12.56 -16.77 4.88
C THR A 59 12.90 -16.26 6.29
N LYS A 60 13.59 -15.12 6.39
CA LYS A 60 13.91 -14.46 7.65
C LYS A 60 12.70 -13.66 8.12
N GLU A 61 12.48 -13.66 9.43
CA GLU A 61 11.48 -12.82 10.10
C GLU A 61 10.03 -12.93 9.58
N ILE A 62 9.65 -14.07 8.99
CA ILE A 62 8.27 -14.29 8.51
C ILE A 62 7.29 -14.16 9.69
N LYS A 63 6.27 -13.33 9.51
CA LYS A 63 5.15 -13.18 10.45
C LYS A 63 3.92 -13.90 9.88
N ASP A 64 3.27 -14.71 10.73
CA ASP A 64 2.01 -15.36 10.38
C ASP A 64 0.84 -14.47 10.78
N LEU A 65 0.09 -13.98 9.79
CA LEU A 65 -1.07 -13.09 9.96
C LEU A 65 -2.40 -13.83 9.72
N GLY A 66 -2.44 -15.13 10.01
CA GLY A 66 -3.62 -15.97 9.84
C GLY A 66 -3.78 -16.43 8.40
N ALA A 67 -4.40 -15.62 7.54
CA ALA A 67 -4.62 -15.97 6.12
C ALA A 67 -3.39 -15.71 5.23
N TYR A 68 -2.45 -14.90 5.71
CA TYR A 68 -1.28 -14.46 4.99
C TYR A 68 0.00 -14.73 5.79
N TYR A 69 1.11 -14.90 5.07
CA TYR A 69 2.44 -14.64 5.62
C TYR A 69 2.87 -13.23 5.24
N LEU A 70 3.46 -12.49 6.18
CA LEU A 70 4.14 -11.23 5.89
C LEU A 70 5.65 -11.51 5.86
N VAL A 71 6.27 -11.20 4.72
CA VAL A 71 7.71 -11.36 4.46
C VAL A 71 8.29 -10.00 4.06
N GLU A 72 9.58 -9.79 4.29
CA GLU A 72 10.26 -8.55 3.88
C GLU A 72 9.60 -7.27 4.45
N ASN A 73 8.85 -7.41 5.54
CA ASN A 73 8.11 -6.40 6.30
C ASN A 73 6.85 -5.77 5.67
N ASP A 74 6.65 -5.86 4.36
CA ASP A 74 5.49 -5.29 3.64
C ASP A 74 4.94 -6.22 2.54
N ILE A 75 5.56 -7.35 2.23
CA ILE A 75 5.05 -8.28 1.22
C ILE A 75 4.14 -9.34 1.86
N LEU A 76 2.86 -9.33 1.49
CA LEU A 76 1.90 -10.36 1.86
C LEU A 76 2.02 -11.55 0.90
N LEU A 77 1.92 -12.76 1.43
CA LEU A 77 1.80 -14.01 0.67
C LEU A 77 0.55 -14.76 1.12
N SER A 78 -0.41 -14.96 0.21
CA SER A 78 -1.60 -15.77 0.49
C SER A 78 -1.21 -17.23 0.73
N LYS A 79 -1.59 -17.78 1.89
CA LYS A 79 -1.36 -19.19 2.20
C LYS A 79 -2.09 -20.11 1.24
N GLU A 80 -3.28 -19.71 0.79
CA GLU A 80 -4.07 -20.47 -0.19
C GLU A 80 -3.35 -20.54 -1.55
N THR A 81 -2.85 -19.40 -2.04
CA THR A 81 -2.13 -19.35 -3.32
C THR A 81 -0.80 -20.09 -3.23
N LEU A 82 -0.07 -19.93 -2.12
CA LEU A 82 1.19 -20.63 -1.87
C LEU A 82 1.00 -22.15 -1.77
N ALA A 83 -0.12 -22.62 -1.22
CA ALA A 83 -0.45 -24.04 -1.19
C ALA A 83 -0.68 -24.59 -2.61
N LYS A 84 -1.29 -23.80 -3.50
CA LYS A 84 -1.67 -24.16 -4.88
C LYS A 84 -0.56 -23.95 -5.92
N SER A 85 0.47 -23.16 -5.63
CA SER A 85 1.55 -22.90 -6.59
C SER A 85 2.27 -24.20 -6.95
N LYS A 86 2.28 -24.53 -8.24
CA LYS A 86 3.17 -25.54 -8.81
C LYS A 86 4.48 -24.81 -9.10
N GLY A 87 5.58 -25.29 -8.53
CA GLY A 87 6.86 -24.57 -8.44
C GLY A 87 7.22 -23.74 -9.66
N ILE A 88 7.72 -22.52 -9.42
CA ILE A 88 8.21 -21.63 -10.47
C ILE A 88 9.50 -22.21 -11.05
N GLU A 89 9.62 -22.22 -12.38
CA GLU A 89 10.92 -22.38 -13.01
C GLU A 89 11.82 -21.22 -12.59
N LYS A 90 12.87 -21.57 -11.82
CA LYS A 90 13.92 -20.68 -11.32
C LYS A 90 14.12 -19.44 -12.20
N LEU A 91 13.89 -18.24 -11.65
CA LEU A 91 14.33 -16.99 -12.24
C LEU A 91 15.84 -17.10 -12.55
N MET A 92 16.20 -17.13 -13.83
CA MET A 92 17.58 -17.10 -14.29
C MET A 92 17.95 -15.66 -14.68
N GLY A 93 18.98 -15.09 -14.05
CA GLY A 93 19.58 -13.83 -14.51
C GLY A 93 20.49 -13.14 -13.50
N LEU A 94 21.80 -13.34 -13.65
CA LEU A 94 22.91 -12.70 -12.93
C LEU A 94 23.02 -11.20 -13.29
N ASP A 95 23.20 -10.29 -12.32
CA ASP A 95 24.47 -9.63 -11.98
C ASP A 95 24.25 -8.65 -10.80
N GLN A 96 25.32 -8.35 -10.06
CA GLN A 96 25.31 -7.53 -8.84
C GLN A 96 25.14 -6.03 -9.14
N GLY A 97 24.16 -5.39 -8.48
CA GLY A 97 23.83 -3.96 -8.54
C GLY A 97 22.47 -3.67 -9.18
N ILE A 98 21.46 -3.28 -8.39
CA ILE A 98 20.06 -3.19 -8.80
C ILE A 98 19.45 -1.83 -8.42
N SER A 99 18.89 -1.12 -9.41
CA SER A 99 18.11 0.11 -9.17
C SER A 99 16.62 -0.16 -9.07
N GLN A 100 16.10 -1.13 -9.81
CA GLN A 100 14.67 -1.43 -9.90
C GLN A 100 14.52 -2.94 -10.04
N ALA A 101 13.61 -3.53 -9.25
CA ALA A 101 13.45 -4.98 -9.17
C ALA A 101 11.99 -5.40 -9.36
N GLN A 102 11.76 -6.64 -9.77
CA GLN A 102 10.42 -7.17 -10.03
C GLN A 102 10.20 -8.57 -9.43
N THR A 103 8.93 -8.91 -9.22
CA THR A 103 8.50 -10.25 -8.82
C THR A 103 8.58 -11.22 -10.02
N PRO A 104 8.53 -12.55 -9.79
CA PRO A 104 8.48 -13.53 -10.88
C PRO A 104 7.24 -13.42 -11.79
N TYR A 105 6.18 -12.76 -11.33
CA TYR A 105 4.92 -12.63 -12.05
C TYR A 105 4.59 -11.17 -12.35
N LEU A 106 4.04 -10.92 -13.54
CA LEU A 106 3.67 -9.59 -14.00
C LEU A 106 2.24 -9.56 -14.49
N ILE A 107 1.66 -8.36 -14.49
CA ILE A 107 0.31 -8.11 -14.99
C ILE A 107 0.26 -8.30 -16.51
N SER A 108 -0.79 -8.94 -17.04
CA SER A 108 -0.91 -9.18 -18.49
C SER A 108 -2.32 -8.91 -19.05
N GLY A 109 -2.38 -8.59 -20.34
CA GLY A 109 -3.63 -8.46 -21.09
C GLY A 109 -4.58 -7.39 -20.53
N SER A 110 -5.84 -7.77 -20.29
CA SER A 110 -6.88 -6.87 -19.78
C SER A 110 -6.61 -6.35 -18.37
N TYR A 111 -5.77 -7.03 -17.59
CA TYR A 111 -5.46 -6.66 -16.20
C TYR A 111 -4.60 -5.39 -16.07
N GLN A 112 -4.24 -4.76 -17.19
CA GLN A 112 -3.63 -3.43 -17.19
C GLN A 112 -4.66 -2.30 -17.02
N ASN A 113 -5.96 -2.61 -17.11
CA ASN A 113 -7.05 -1.77 -16.58
C ASN A 113 -7.41 -2.28 -15.18
N VAL A 114 -6.68 -1.83 -14.17
CA VAL A 114 -6.80 -2.28 -12.78
C VAL A 114 -7.91 -1.49 -12.09
N THR A 115 -8.91 -2.18 -11.57
CA THR A 115 -9.94 -1.58 -10.73
C THR A 115 -9.51 -1.58 -9.26
N ILE A 116 -9.65 -0.45 -8.58
CA ILE A 116 -9.24 -0.26 -7.18
C ILE A 116 -10.44 0.20 -6.37
N SER A 117 -10.69 -0.47 -5.24
CA SER A 117 -11.69 -0.04 -4.25
C SER A 117 -11.05 0.33 -2.91
N ILE A 118 -11.61 1.35 -2.28
CA ILE A 118 -11.30 1.78 -0.92
C ILE A 118 -12.37 1.21 0.02
N ASP A 119 -11.98 0.32 0.93
CA ASP A 119 -12.88 -0.25 1.92
C ASP A 119 -13.30 0.77 3.01
N GLN A 120 -14.46 0.57 3.62
CA GLN A 120 -15.00 1.45 4.66
C GLN A 120 -14.08 1.60 5.88
N SER A 121 -13.25 0.60 6.18
CA SER A 121 -12.29 0.64 7.30
C SER A 121 -11.29 1.81 7.21
N ILE A 122 -11.08 2.39 6.03
CA ILE A 122 -10.15 3.51 5.84
C ILE A 122 -10.82 4.86 5.60
N TRP A 123 -12.15 4.94 5.44
CA TRP A 123 -12.81 6.23 5.13
C TRP A 123 -12.72 7.26 6.25
N GLY A 124 -12.70 6.81 7.51
CA GLY A 124 -12.50 7.68 8.67
C GLY A 124 -11.05 8.18 8.82
N ASN A 125 -10.10 7.60 8.09
CA ASN A 125 -8.70 7.96 8.12
C ASN A 125 -8.35 8.83 6.89
N SER A 126 -8.46 10.15 7.06
CA SER A 126 -8.33 11.09 5.95
C SER A 126 -6.95 11.10 5.29
N THR A 127 -5.87 10.78 6.03
CA THR A 127 -4.51 10.74 5.47
C THR A 127 -4.35 9.55 4.53
N TRP A 128 -4.70 8.33 4.97
CA TRP A 128 -4.67 7.13 4.13
C TRP A 128 -5.66 7.20 2.96
N TYR A 129 -6.88 7.70 3.18
CA TYR A 129 -7.86 7.88 2.11
C TYR A 129 -7.34 8.81 1.01
N SER A 130 -6.78 9.97 1.41
CA SER A 130 -6.23 10.93 0.46
C SER A 130 -4.98 10.39 -0.25
N ALA A 131 -4.15 9.61 0.45
CA ALA A 131 -3.00 8.93 -0.11
C ALA A 131 -3.36 7.97 -1.25
N VAL A 132 -4.44 7.18 -1.10
CA VAL A 132 -4.94 6.32 -2.20
C VAL A 132 -5.29 7.13 -3.42
N VAL A 133 -6.07 8.20 -3.25
CA VAL A 133 -6.48 9.06 -4.37
C VAL A 133 -5.25 9.66 -5.05
N GLN A 134 -4.28 10.15 -4.27
CA GLN A 134 -3.07 10.77 -4.80
C GLN A 134 -2.16 9.77 -5.53
N ALA A 135 -1.93 8.58 -4.95
CA ALA A 135 -1.11 7.54 -5.54
C ALA A 135 -1.69 7.04 -6.88
N VAL A 136 -3.02 6.87 -6.96
CA VAL A 136 -3.72 6.54 -8.22
C VAL A 136 -3.43 7.58 -9.30
N VAL A 137 -3.53 8.87 -8.97
CA VAL A 137 -3.23 9.95 -9.92
C VAL A 137 -1.76 9.91 -10.35
N ILE A 138 -0.82 9.66 -9.44
CA ILE A 138 0.62 9.58 -9.72
C ILE A 138 0.94 8.45 -10.70
N TRP A 139 0.45 7.24 -10.43
CA TRP A 139 0.64 6.10 -11.31
C TRP A 139 0.03 6.34 -12.70
N ASN A 140 -1.20 6.84 -12.76
CA ASN A 140 -1.84 7.17 -14.04
C ASN A 140 -1.13 8.31 -14.78
N SER A 141 -0.58 9.30 -14.08
CA SER A 141 0.14 10.43 -14.69
C SER A 141 1.52 10.08 -15.24
N THR A 142 2.01 8.86 -14.97
CA THR A 142 3.29 8.38 -15.47
C THR A 142 3.24 8.18 -16.99
N ALA A 143 4.02 8.96 -17.73
CA ALA A 143 4.09 8.88 -19.18
C ALA A 143 4.52 7.48 -19.66
N ASN A 144 4.05 7.08 -20.84
CA ASN A 144 4.40 5.82 -21.51
C ASN A 144 4.09 4.50 -20.77
N SER A 145 3.58 4.55 -19.53
CA SER A 145 3.02 3.39 -18.84
C SER A 145 1.62 3.05 -19.35
N ASN A 146 1.35 1.77 -19.57
CA ASN A 146 0.07 1.22 -19.99
C ASN A 146 -0.86 0.82 -18.85
N ILE A 147 -0.43 1.03 -17.60
CA ILE A 147 -1.27 0.80 -16.43
C ILE A 147 -2.33 1.91 -16.36
N LYS A 148 -3.60 1.51 -16.19
CA LYS A 148 -4.74 2.37 -15.89
C LYS A 148 -5.36 1.94 -14.58
N LEU A 149 -5.21 2.75 -13.55
CA LEU A 149 -5.85 2.56 -12.27
C LEU A 149 -7.21 3.25 -12.29
N ASN A 150 -8.26 2.47 -12.06
CA ASN A 150 -9.65 2.90 -12.04
C ASN A 150 -10.17 2.84 -10.60
N LEU A 151 -10.15 3.98 -9.92
CA LEU A 151 -10.56 4.10 -8.54
C LEU A 151 -12.08 4.27 -8.42
N PHE A 152 -12.74 3.42 -7.64
CA PHE A 152 -14.18 3.54 -7.37
C PHE A 152 -14.50 3.41 -5.89
N ILE A 153 -15.67 3.94 -5.51
CA ILE A 153 -16.20 3.84 -4.15
C ILE A 153 -17.18 2.66 -4.11
N LYS A 154 -16.79 1.61 -3.37
CA LYS A 154 -17.50 0.32 -3.30
C LYS A 154 -18.95 0.45 -2.82
N ASP A 155 -19.24 1.43 -1.96
CA ASP A 155 -20.58 1.68 -1.42
C ASP A 155 -21.66 1.93 -2.46
N TYR A 156 -21.28 2.53 -3.58
CA TYR A 156 -22.23 2.84 -4.63
C TYR A 156 -22.60 1.64 -5.50
N ASP A 157 -21.76 0.60 -5.49
CA ASP A 157 -21.98 -0.63 -6.22
C ASP A 157 -21.24 -1.79 -5.54
N PRO A 158 -21.82 -2.39 -4.48
CA PRO A 158 -21.16 -3.46 -3.73
C PRO A 158 -20.99 -4.75 -4.54
N SER A 159 -21.63 -4.85 -5.71
CA SER A 159 -21.48 -5.99 -6.62
C SER A 159 -20.21 -5.92 -7.46
N LEU A 160 -19.59 -4.74 -7.53
CA LEU A 160 -18.41 -4.47 -8.34
C LEU A 160 -17.17 -4.99 -7.61
N LEU A 161 -16.60 -6.08 -8.12
CA LEU A 161 -15.36 -6.66 -7.59
C LEU A 161 -14.18 -5.83 -8.11
N ALA A 162 -13.36 -5.34 -7.18
CA ALA A 162 -12.11 -4.68 -7.51
C ALA A 162 -11.01 -5.72 -7.77
N ASP A 163 -10.10 -5.40 -8.68
CA ASP A 163 -8.85 -6.14 -8.85
C ASP A 163 -7.95 -5.95 -7.63
N ILE A 164 -7.94 -4.75 -7.03
CA ILE A 164 -7.22 -4.42 -5.80
C ILE A 164 -8.18 -3.84 -4.76
N GLU A 165 -8.27 -4.47 -3.60
CA GLU A 165 -8.93 -3.92 -2.42
C GLU A 165 -7.91 -3.28 -1.48
N ILE A 166 -8.14 -2.03 -1.07
CA ILE A 166 -7.32 -1.34 -0.08
C ILE A 166 -8.15 -1.19 1.19
N ARG A 167 -7.67 -1.75 2.30
CA ARG A 167 -8.40 -1.77 3.58
C ARG A 167 -7.47 -1.71 4.78
N GLY A 168 -8.02 -1.37 5.94
CA GLY A 168 -7.30 -1.42 7.20
C GLY A 168 -6.86 -2.85 7.53
N ASP A 169 -5.68 -2.97 8.14
CA ASP A 169 -5.10 -4.23 8.61
C ASP A 169 -5.89 -4.86 9.78
N ASN A 170 -6.68 -4.05 10.49
CA ASN A 170 -7.42 -4.40 11.69
C ASN A 170 -6.49 -4.83 12.86
N GLY A 171 -5.35 -4.16 13.00
CA GLY A 171 -4.36 -4.44 14.06
C GLY A 171 -3.58 -5.73 13.84
N ALA A 172 -3.46 -6.17 12.58
CA ALA A 172 -2.68 -7.34 12.20
C ALA A 172 -1.18 -7.02 12.10
N PHE A 173 -0.84 -5.79 11.74
CA PHE A 173 0.54 -5.33 11.63
C PHE A 173 1.09 -4.85 12.97
N ASP A 174 2.42 -4.94 13.11
CA ASP A 174 3.11 -4.37 14.25
C ASP A 174 3.48 -2.91 14.00
N ILE A 175 4.18 -2.30 14.96
CA ILE A 175 4.58 -0.90 14.90
C ILE A 175 5.65 -0.58 13.83
N TYR A 176 6.16 -1.58 13.11
CA TYR A 176 7.21 -1.42 12.10
C TYR A 176 6.69 -1.56 10.67
N THR A 177 5.48 -2.09 10.49
CA THR A 177 4.84 -2.25 9.18
C THR A 177 3.74 -1.20 9.00
N ALA A 178 3.97 -0.24 8.10
CA ALA A 178 3.01 0.82 7.80
C ALA A 178 1.89 0.34 6.85
N ALA A 179 2.24 -0.50 5.89
CA ALA A 179 1.31 -1.15 4.97
C ALA A 179 1.93 -2.44 4.43
N GLY A 180 1.14 -3.20 3.70
CA GLY A 180 1.67 -4.33 2.96
C GLY A 180 0.73 -4.82 1.86
N ALA A 181 1.32 -5.33 0.79
CA ALA A 181 0.62 -5.67 -0.44
C ALA A 181 0.86 -7.11 -0.88
N LEU A 182 -0.13 -7.70 -1.54
CA LEU A 182 0.09 -8.93 -2.31
C LEU A 182 0.83 -8.58 -3.61
N PRO A 183 1.75 -9.44 -4.09
CA PRO A 183 2.33 -9.32 -5.43
C PRO A 183 1.38 -9.88 -6.52
N PRO A 184 1.64 -9.65 -7.81
CA PRO A 184 0.92 -10.27 -8.91
C PRO A 184 0.92 -11.80 -8.82
N THR A 185 -0.14 -12.39 -9.37
CA THR A 185 -0.30 -13.84 -9.42
C THR A 185 0.14 -14.40 -10.77
N TYR A 186 0.40 -15.71 -10.81
CA TYR A 186 0.90 -16.41 -12.00
C TYR A 186 -0.02 -16.33 -13.22
N ASP A 187 -1.31 -16.06 -13.02
CA ASP A 187 -2.31 -15.85 -14.08
C ASP A 187 -2.35 -14.40 -14.58
N GLY A 188 -1.39 -13.57 -14.16
CA GLY A 188 -1.17 -12.22 -14.67
C GLY A 188 -2.13 -11.17 -14.13
N LYS A 189 -2.75 -11.43 -12.97
CA LYS A 189 -3.55 -10.45 -12.24
C LYS A 189 -2.67 -9.60 -11.32
N PRO A 190 -3.05 -8.34 -11.02
CA PRO A 190 -2.40 -7.58 -9.97
C PRO A 190 -2.53 -8.29 -8.62
N GLY A 191 -1.66 -7.91 -7.69
CA GLY A 191 -1.85 -8.23 -6.29
C GLY A 191 -3.14 -7.63 -5.77
N ASN A 192 -4.04 -8.45 -5.23
CA ASN A 192 -5.44 -8.06 -5.05
C ASN A 192 -5.77 -7.41 -3.71
N LEU A 193 -4.77 -7.18 -2.86
CA LEU A 193 -4.95 -6.62 -1.52
C LEU A 193 -3.79 -5.71 -1.16
N ILE A 194 -4.14 -4.56 -0.59
CA ILE A 194 -3.24 -3.73 0.21
C ILE A 194 -3.88 -3.61 1.60
N LEU A 195 -3.14 -3.97 2.63
CA LEU A 195 -3.48 -3.71 4.02
C LEU A 195 -2.73 -2.45 4.48
N VAL A 196 -3.42 -1.55 5.17
CA VAL A 196 -2.81 -0.36 5.77
C VAL A 196 -2.91 -0.41 7.29
N ASN A 197 -1.80 -0.12 7.96
CA ASN A 197 -1.77 0.06 9.40
C ASN A 197 -2.29 1.47 9.72
N THR A 198 -3.57 1.55 10.08
CA THR A 198 -4.23 2.85 10.35
C THR A 198 -3.73 3.52 11.63
N ASP A 199 -3.04 2.78 12.49
CA ASP A 199 -2.45 3.24 13.74
C ASP A 199 -0.92 3.40 13.70
N PHE A 200 -0.30 3.27 12.52
CA PHE A 200 1.14 3.40 12.34
C PHE A 200 1.65 4.79 12.78
N ARG A 201 2.76 4.76 13.52
CA ARG A 201 3.44 5.95 14.04
C ARG A 201 4.90 5.88 13.63
N ASP A 202 5.48 7.03 13.34
CA ASP A 202 6.92 7.15 13.15
C ASP A 202 7.63 6.67 14.44
N PRO A 203 8.46 5.61 14.37
CA PRO A 203 9.12 5.05 15.55
C PRO A 203 10.04 6.03 16.28
N ASN A 204 10.53 7.07 15.58
CA ASN A 204 11.44 8.06 16.15
C ASN A 204 10.71 9.16 16.93
N THR A 205 9.49 9.51 16.50
CA THR A 205 8.75 10.65 17.05
C THR A 205 7.47 10.26 17.78
N ASN A 206 6.99 9.03 17.57
CA ASN A 206 5.74 8.48 18.08
C ASN A 206 4.47 9.26 17.65
N TYR A 207 4.58 10.11 16.63
CA TYR A 207 3.45 10.76 15.99
C TYR A 207 2.88 9.89 14.87
N PHE A 208 1.58 10.02 14.63
CA PHE A 208 0.98 9.45 13.42
C PHE A 208 1.65 10.06 12.19
N ILE A 209 1.88 9.22 11.18
CA ILE A 209 2.43 9.66 9.91
C ILE A 209 1.47 10.60 9.18
N ASP A 210 2.02 11.56 8.45
CA ASP A 210 1.23 12.57 7.76
C ASP A 210 0.78 12.13 6.35
N ASN A 211 0.12 13.04 5.63
CA ASN A 211 -0.34 12.75 4.27
C ASN A 211 0.81 12.50 3.28
N SER A 212 1.96 13.19 3.43
CA SER A 212 3.11 12.98 2.55
C SER A 212 3.72 11.58 2.73
N GLN A 213 3.77 11.11 3.97
CA GLN A 213 4.29 9.79 4.32
C GLN A 213 3.31 8.68 3.92
N THR A 214 2.02 8.83 4.20
CA THR A 214 1.00 7.86 3.74
C THR A 214 0.93 7.79 2.21
N THR A 215 1.10 8.91 1.49
CA THR A 215 1.22 8.91 0.02
C THR A 215 2.45 8.16 -0.46
N TRP A 216 3.62 8.32 0.18
CA TRP A 216 4.81 7.54 -0.14
C TRP A 216 4.56 6.04 -0.03
N ASN A 217 4.04 5.59 1.12
CA ASN A 217 3.71 4.19 1.36
C ASN A 217 2.67 3.69 0.34
N MET A 218 1.64 4.47 0.02
CA MET A 218 0.61 4.01 -0.92
C MET A 218 1.11 3.90 -2.37
N ILE A 219 2.04 4.77 -2.80
CA ILE A 219 2.71 4.61 -4.11
C ILE A 219 3.52 3.31 -4.10
N HIS A 220 4.26 3.06 -3.02
CA HIS A 220 5.07 1.86 -2.82
C HIS A 220 4.24 0.58 -2.89
N GLU A 221 3.17 0.49 -2.09
CA GLU A 221 2.31 -0.70 -2.05
C GLU A 221 1.62 -0.97 -3.38
N ILE A 222 1.14 0.07 -4.07
CA ILE A 222 0.62 -0.11 -5.43
C ILE A 222 1.73 -0.64 -6.35
N GLY A 223 2.98 -0.17 -6.22
CA GLY A 223 4.13 -0.73 -6.93
C GLY A 223 4.28 -2.24 -6.75
N HIS A 224 4.16 -2.75 -5.52
CA HIS A 224 4.14 -4.19 -5.25
C HIS A 224 2.99 -4.91 -5.94
N THR A 225 1.77 -4.37 -5.90
CA THR A 225 0.63 -4.99 -6.62
C THR A 225 0.82 -5.04 -8.14
N LEU A 226 1.67 -4.16 -8.68
CA LEU A 226 2.05 -4.09 -10.08
C LEU A 226 3.29 -4.94 -10.41
N GLY A 227 3.89 -5.61 -9.43
CA GLY A 227 5.01 -6.53 -9.63
C GLY A 227 6.38 -5.92 -9.39
N LEU A 228 6.48 -4.73 -8.82
CA LEU A 228 7.77 -4.17 -8.38
C LEU A 228 8.19 -4.81 -7.04
N ARG A 229 9.49 -5.01 -6.85
CA ARG A 229 10.13 -5.46 -5.60
C ARG A 229 10.99 -4.34 -5.03
N HIS A 230 11.46 -4.54 -3.81
CA HIS A 230 12.42 -3.63 -3.22
C HIS A 230 13.66 -3.46 -4.08
N THR A 231 14.13 -2.22 -4.22
CA THR A 231 15.28 -1.89 -5.07
C THR A 231 16.60 -2.10 -4.35
N ASN A 232 16.60 -1.94 -3.03
CA ASN A 232 17.70 -2.19 -2.11
C ASN A 232 17.60 -3.58 -1.43
N TRP A 233 16.94 -4.55 -2.06
CA TRP A 233 16.70 -5.88 -1.48
C TRP A 233 17.99 -6.57 -0.99
N ASP A 234 19.11 -6.41 -1.71
CA ASP A 234 20.40 -6.99 -1.32
C ASP A 234 20.96 -6.32 -0.05
N GLU A 235 20.82 -5.00 0.08
CA GLU A 235 21.22 -4.25 1.29
C GLU A 235 20.32 -4.59 2.49
N MET A 236 19.05 -4.91 2.22
CA MET A 236 18.05 -5.31 3.21
C MET A 236 18.11 -6.81 3.57
N ASP A 237 19.03 -7.58 2.98
CA ASP A 237 19.16 -9.04 3.18
C ASP A 237 17.84 -9.79 2.88
N GLU A 238 17.17 -9.31 1.84
CA GLU A 238 15.94 -9.86 1.29
C GLU A 238 16.22 -10.94 0.24
N GLY A 239 15.19 -11.70 -0.15
CA GLY A 239 15.34 -12.71 -1.18
C GLY A 239 15.66 -12.08 -2.53
N TYR A 240 16.34 -12.83 -3.40
CA TYR A 240 16.71 -12.34 -4.73
C TYR A 240 15.50 -11.80 -5.51
N ALA A 241 15.65 -10.59 -6.06
CA ALA A 241 14.69 -9.97 -6.96
C ALA A 241 15.32 -9.66 -8.32
N ALA A 242 14.55 -9.89 -9.40
CA ALA A 242 15.07 -9.74 -10.76
C ALA A 242 15.18 -8.26 -11.15
N GLN A 243 16.32 -7.84 -11.71
CA GLN A 243 16.53 -6.47 -12.17
C GLN A 243 15.62 -6.12 -13.37
N ILE A 244 15.08 -4.90 -13.38
CA ILE A 244 14.33 -4.36 -14.51
C ILE A 244 15.30 -3.70 -15.50
N PRO A 245 15.31 -4.09 -16.79
CA PRO A 245 16.19 -3.52 -17.79
C PRO A 245 16.10 -1.99 -17.91
N ASN A 246 17.18 -1.34 -18.32
CA ASN A 246 17.27 0.11 -18.52
C ASN A 246 17.13 0.96 -17.25
N THR A 247 17.38 0.36 -16.08
CA THR A 247 17.45 1.05 -14.79
C THR A 247 18.89 0.94 -14.25
N PRO A 248 19.38 1.89 -13.44
CA PRO A 248 20.77 1.85 -12.95
C PRO A 248 21.02 0.67 -11.98
N ASN A 249 22.18 0.68 -11.33
CA ASN A 249 22.53 -0.32 -10.33
C ASN A 249 22.15 0.10 -8.90
N THR A 250 21.75 1.35 -8.68
CA THR A 250 21.23 1.85 -7.40
C THR A 250 20.31 3.02 -7.67
N ASP A 251 19.31 3.22 -6.81
CA ASP A 251 18.44 4.38 -6.84
C ASP A 251 17.99 4.77 -5.44
N ALA A 252 18.75 5.67 -4.82
CA ALA A 252 18.50 6.16 -3.47
C ALA A 252 17.18 6.93 -3.32
N TYR A 253 16.54 7.33 -4.42
CA TYR A 253 15.28 8.07 -4.42
C TYR A 253 14.09 7.20 -4.84
N SER A 254 14.30 5.92 -5.15
CA SER A 254 13.22 5.02 -5.52
C SER A 254 12.20 4.95 -4.38
N VAL A 255 10.93 5.09 -4.75
CA VAL A 255 9.82 4.82 -3.84
C VAL A 255 9.80 3.36 -3.40
N MET A 256 10.38 2.48 -4.21
CA MET A 256 10.45 1.04 -3.96
C MET A 256 11.68 0.66 -3.12
N ASN A 257 12.39 1.58 -2.47
CA ASN A 257 13.36 1.18 -1.44
C ASN A 257 12.63 0.66 -0.19
N GLY A 258 13.00 -0.53 0.28
CA GLY A 258 12.53 -1.10 1.54
C GLY A 258 13.00 -0.30 2.75
N GLY A 259 12.24 -0.35 3.84
CA GLY A 259 12.55 0.38 5.08
C GLY A 259 12.30 1.89 5.01
N THR A 260 11.53 2.37 4.03
CA THR A 260 11.27 3.81 3.80
C THR A 260 9.89 4.29 4.28
N ALA A 261 9.25 3.58 5.21
CA ALA A 261 7.89 3.89 5.67
C ALA A 261 7.70 5.31 6.26
N ILE A 262 8.79 5.96 6.69
CA ILE A 262 8.80 7.34 7.22
C ILE A 262 9.22 8.39 6.17
N SER A 263 9.55 7.99 4.95
CA SER A 263 9.86 8.90 3.85
C SER A 263 8.62 9.66 3.41
N SER A 264 8.84 10.89 2.94
CA SER A 264 7.77 11.78 2.51
C SER A 264 7.73 11.90 1.00
N TYR A 265 6.54 11.77 0.42
CA TYR A 265 6.32 12.17 -0.96
C TYR A 265 6.41 13.70 -1.08
N SER A 266 7.36 14.18 -1.87
CA SER A 266 7.59 15.61 -2.09
C SER A 266 7.73 15.92 -3.58
N SER A 267 6.62 16.02 -4.29
CA SER A 267 6.62 16.52 -5.67
C SER A 267 5.53 17.58 -5.88
N SER A 268 5.88 18.63 -6.61
CA SER A 268 4.98 19.72 -7.00
C SER A 268 4.02 19.34 -8.13
N TYR A 269 4.29 18.22 -8.82
CA TYR A 269 3.44 17.65 -9.86
C TYR A 269 3.38 16.12 -9.66
N PRO A 270 2.24 15.46 -9.88
CA PRO A 270 2.15 14.00 -9.74
C PRO A 270 3.13 13.30 -10.68
N ALA A 271 4.18 12.77 -10.08
CA ALA A 271 5.22 12.01 -10.74
C ALA A 271 5.73 10.97 -9.74
N LEU A 272 6.15 9.82 -10.24
CA LEU A 272 6.81 8.85 -9.38
C LEU A 272 8.09 9.48 -8.78
N PRO A 273 8.42 9.20 -7.51
CA PRO A 273 9.52 9.85 -6.81
C PRO A 273 10.87 9.81 -7.54
N SER A 274 11.18 8.68 -8.17
CA SER A 274 12.34 8.55 -9.06
C SER A 274 11.95 8.45 -10.53
N VAL A 275 12.78 9.04 -11.40
CA VAL A 275 12.69 8.82 -12.85
C VAL A 275 12.89 7.35 -13.22
N TYR A 276 13.58 6.58 -12.39
CA TYR A 276 13.79 5.16 -12.61
C TYR A 276 12.60 4.30 -12.15
N ASP A 277 11.80 4.76 -11.19
CA ASP A 277 10.49 4.15 -10.90
C ASP A 277 9.57 4.26 -12.14
N ALA A 278 9.59 5.43 -12.79
CA ALA A 278 8.86 5.66 -14.04
C ALA A 278 9.42 4.84 -15.21
N ALA A 279 10.75 4.72 -15.32
CA ALA A 279 11.39 3.89 -16.33
C ALA A 279 11.08 2.39 -16.13
N ALA A 280 11.04 1.93 -14.87
CA ALA A 280 10.71 0.56 -14.52
C ALA A 280 9.31 0.19 -14.99
N ILE A 281 8.29 0.94 -14.56
CA ILE A 281 6.90 0.63 -14.92
C ILE A 281 6.65 0.76 -16.42
N THR A 282 7.31 1.70 -17.09
CA THR A 282 7.22 1.87 -18.55
C THR A 282 7.89 0.69 -19.29
N THR A 283 8.96 0.13 -18.72
CA THR A 283 9.64 -1.03 -19.29
C THR A 283 8.78 -2.29 -19.15
N LEU A 284 8.13 -2.47 -17.99
CA LEU A 284 7.26 -3.63 -17.74
C LEU A 284 5.95 -3.56 -18.52
N TYR A 285 5.36 -2.36 -18.60
CA TYR A 285 4.05 -2.15 -19.18
C TYR A 285 4.06 -0.98 -20.18
N PRO A 286 4.73 -1.13 -21.34
CA PRO A 286 4.81 -0.06 -22.33
C PRO A 286 3.45 0.20 -23.00
N ILE A 287 3.11 1.47 -23.16
CA ILE A 287 1.96 1.88 -23.97
C ILE A 287 2.14 1.45 -25.42
N ASN A 288 1.03 1.09 -26.07
CA ASN A 288 1.00 0.76 -27.49
C ASN A 288 -0.31 1.27 -28.13
N THR A 289 -0.46 1.09 -29.44
CA THR A 289 -1.62 1.61 -30.19
C THR A 289 -2.95 0.93 -29.84
N SER A 290 -2.90 -0.23 -29.18
CA SER A 290 -4.09 -0.95 -28.70
C SER A 290 -4.42 -0.64 -27.24
N SER A 291 -3.66 0.25 -26.60
CA SER A 291 -3.86 0.67 -25.22
C SER A 291 -5.14 1.47 -25.04
N THR A 292 -6.16 0.82 -24.48
CA THR A 292 -7.44 1.44 -24.17
C THR A 292 -7.62 1.65 -22.67
N VAL A 293 -8.22 2.79 -22.32
CA VAL A 293 -8.76 3.05 -20.97
C VAL A 293 -10.18 2.49 -20.93
N VAL A 294 -10.47 1.64 -19.94
CA VAL A 294 -11.81 1.08 -19.70
C VAL A 294 -12.32 1.63 -18.36
N PRO A 295 -12.86 2.86 -18.34
CA PRO A 295 -13.25 3.49 -17.10
C PRO A 295 -14.68 3.14 -16.67
N MET A 296 -15.04 3.55 -15.46
CA MET A 296 -16.34 3.37 -14.83
C MET A 296 -16.81 4.69 -14.22
N ILE A 297 -18.12 4.79 -13.96
CA ILE A 297 -18.71 5.91 -13.23
C ILE A 297 -19.13 5.42 -11.84
N SER A 298 -18.56 6.04 -10.80
CA SER A 298 -18.97 5.85 -9.41
C SER A 298 -20.06 6.86 -9.04
N GLY A 299 -20.98 6.43 -8.18
CA GLY A 299 -22.13 7.22 -7.71
C GLY A 299 -23.36 6.34 -7.56
N PRO A 300 -24.38 6.77 -6.81
CA PRO A 300 -25.55 5.94 -6.53
C PRO A 300 -26.33 5.61 -7.79
N SER A 301 -26.81 4.37 -7.91
CA SER A 301 -27.70 3.96 -9.00
C SER A 301 -29.13 4.50 -8.83
N THR A 302 -29.51 4.88 -7.61
CA THR A 302 -30.79 5.52 -7.30
C THR A 302 -30.59 6.68 -6.34
N PHE A 303 -31.16 7.85 -6.62
CA PHE A 303 -30.99 9.03 -5.76
C PHE A 303 -32.16 10.02 -5.82
N SER A 304 -32.16 10.97 -4.89
CA SER A 304 -33.06 12.13 -4.86
C SER A 304 -32.27 13.38 -4.49
N GLY A 305 -32.62 14.52 -5.07
CA GLY A 305 -31.85 15.76 -4.93
C GLY A 305 -30.48 15.68 -5.63
N GLU A 306 -29.54 16.50 -5.18
CA GLU A 306 -28.22 16.63 -5.80
C GLU A 306 -27.28 15.48 -5.46
N ARG A 307 -26.56 14.95 -6.46
CA ARG A 307 -25.53 13.91 -6.26
C ARG A 307 -24.30 14.16 -7.10
N THR A 308 -23.16 13.71 -6.59
CA THR A 308 -21.90 13.71 -7.32
C THR A 308 -21.66 12.35 -7.96
N PHE A 309 -21.19 12.37 -9.20
CA PHE A 309 -20.67 11.18 -9.89
C PHE A 309 -19.21 11.39 -10.26
N HIS A 310 -18.44 10.31 -10.18
CA HIS A 310 -16.99 10.34 -10.33
C HIS A 310 -16.55 9.42 -11.45
N MET A 311 -15.67 9.90 -12.31
CA MET A 311 -14.92 9.08 -13.25
C MET A 311 -13.85 8.29 -12.48
N SER A 312 -13.74 6.98 -12.77
CA SER A 312 -12.77 6.12 -12.09
C SER A 312 -11.33 6.35 -12.54
N TYR A 313 -11.12 6.67 -13.81
CA TYR A 313 -9.80 7.01 -14.33
C TYR A 313 -9.49 8.46 -14.00
N LYS A 314 -8.48 8.66 -13.15
CA LYS A 314 -8.02 9.98 -12.69
C LYS A 314 -6.55 10.14 -13.00
N SER A 315 -6.20 11.21 -13.69
CA SER A 315 -4.82 11.51 -14.10
C SER A 315 -4.66 13.01 -14.31
N LEU A 316 -3.45 13.51 -14.16
CA LEU A 316 -3.09 14.91 -14.41
C LEU A 316 -2.22 15.09 -15.68
N GLU A 317 -2.26 14.11 -16.58
CA GLU A 317 -1.63 14.18 -17.90
C GLU A 317 -2.01 15.44 -18.69
N ALA A 318 -1.03 16.02 -19.38
CA ALA A 318 -1.28 17.14 -20.28
C ALA A 318 -2.26 16.76 -21.40
N GLY A 319 -3.28 17.60 -21.61
CA GLY A 319 -4.26 17.42 -22.68
C GLY A 319 -5.34 16.36 -22.41
N LEU A 320 -5.39 15.78 -21.21
CA LEU A 320 -6.50 14.91 -20.82
C LEU A 320 -7.78 15.74 -20.63
N SER A 321 -8.91 15.21 -21.07
CA SER A 321 -10.22 15.85 -20.94
C SER A 321 -11.31 14.84 -20.66
N TYR A 322 -12.31 15.29 -19.91
CA TYR A 322 -13.52 14.54 -19.55
C TYR A 322 -14.73 15.26 -20.14
N HIS A 323 -15.63 14.51 -20.76
CA HIS A 323 -16.88 15.03 -21.30
C HIS A 323 -18.05 14.20 -20.81
N TRP A 324 -18.90 14.83 -20.01
CA TRP A 324 -20.10 14.22 -19.43
C TRP A 324 -21.33 14.54 -20.26
N GLU A 325 -22.14 13.51 -20.49
CA GLU A 325 -23.44 13.58 -21.15
C GLU A 325 -24.46 12.84 -20.27
N VAL A 326 -25.60 13.46 -19.99
CA VAL A 326 -26.75 12.79 -19.37
C VAL A 326 -27.84 12.65 -20.43
N THR A 327 -28.59 11.55 -20.44
CA THR A 327 -29.69 11.33 -21.40
C THR A 327 -30.83 10.59 -20.72
N GLY A 328 -32.08 11.08 -20.88
CA GLY A 328 -33.25 10.40 -20.35
C GLY A 328 -33.63 9.17 -21.18
N ILE A 329 -33.98 8.06 -20.51
CA ILE A 329 -34.26 6.76 -21.15
C ILE A 329 -35.72 6.69 -21.66
N SER A 330 -36.62 7.53 -21.15
CA SER A 330 -38.06 7.56 -21.49
C SER A 330 -38.47 8.66 -22.48
N GLY A 331 -37.54 9.20 -23.27
CA GLY A 331 -37.85 10.16 -24.34
C GLY A 331 -37.91 11.64 -23.91
N THR A 332 -37.71 11.96 -22.63
CA THR A 332 -37.39 13.32 -22.17
C THR A 332 -35.89 13.53 -22.24
N THR A 333 -35.41 14.29 -23.22
CA THR A 333 -33.99 14.52 -23.38
C THR A 333 -33.52 15.67 -22.49
N TYR A 334 -32.79 15.33 -21.43
CA TYR A 334 -32.02 16.31 -20.66
C TYR A 334 -30.57 16.29 -21.16
N TYR A 335 -30.17 17.27 -21.96
CA TYR A 335 -28.79 17.41 -22.38
C TYR A 335 -28.02 18.23 -21.36
N TYR A 336 -27.31 17.54 -20.48
CA TYR A 336 -26.25 18.16 -19.67
C TYR A 336 -24.92 17.78 -20.30
N GLY A 337 -24.23 18.78 -20.84
CA GLY A 337 -22.87 18.66 -21.38
C GLY A 337 -21.91 19.42 -20.48
N TYR A 338 -20.99 18.72 -19.83
CA TYR A 338 -19.94 19.35 -19.03
C TYR A 338 -18.59 18.81 -19.42
N THR A 339 -17.63 19.72 -19.60
CA THR A 339 -16.26 19.38 -19.99
C THR A 339 -15.30 19.97 -18.99
N GLY A 340 -14.30 19.19 -18.55
CA GLY A 340 -13.15 19.72 -17.82
C GLY A 340 -12.95 19.23 -16.38
N SER A 341 -13.84 18.40 -15.82
CA SER A 341 -13.55 17.66 -14.59
C SER A 341 -13.93 16.19 -14.71
N GLU A 342 -13.12 15.38 -14.03
CA GLU A 342 -13.33 13.97 -13.73
C GLU A 342 -14.57 13.72 -12.85
N ASN A 343 -15.22 14.76 -12.35
CA ASN A 343 -16.46 14.65 -11.60
C ASN A 343 -17.54 15.55 -12.21
N ILE A 344 -18.79 15.11 -12.04
CA ILE A 344 -19.95 15.99 -12.14
C ILE A 344 -20.46 16.21 -10.72
N PHE A 345 -20.34 17.44 -10.25
CA PHE A 345 -20.78 17.83 -8.91
C PHE A 345 -22.25 18.21 -8.93
N GLU A 346 -22.97 17.85 -7.86
CA GLU A 346 -24.34 18.34 -7.59
C GLU A 346 -25.31 18.14 -8.77
N LEU A 347 -25.22 17.01 -9.47
CA LEU A 347 -26.16 16.65 -10.52
C LEU A 347 -27.56 16.55 -9.93
N SER A 348 -28.45 17.42 -10.40
CA SER A 348 -29.86 17.47 -10.04
C SER A 348 -30.71 17.24 -11.29
N LEU A 349 -31.63 16.30 -11.22
CA LEU A 349 -32.49 15.86 -12.31
C LEU A 349 -33.92 15.76 -11.80
N SER A 350 -34.89 15.91 -12.70
CA SER A 350 -36.28 15.57 -12.39
C SER A 350 -36.44 14.06 -12.16
N PRO A 351 -37.48 13.60 -11.43
CA PRO A 351 -37.77 12.18 -11.31
C PRO A 351 -37.85 11.48 -12.68
N GLY A 352 -37.18 10.33 -12.80
CA GLY A 352 -37.07 9.62 -14.08
C GLY A 352 -35.86 8.68 -14.16
N SER A 353 -35.69 8.04 -15.32
CA SER A 353 -34.55 7.15 -15.60
C SER A 353 -33.61 7.79 -16.60
N TYR A 354 -32.31 7.77 -16.28
CA TYR A 354 -31.28 8.44 -17.07
C TYR A 354 -30.08 7.51 -17.30
N GLN A 355 -29.36 7.74 -18.38
CA GLN A 355 -28.01 7.24 -18.59
C GLN A 355 -27.04 8.39 -18.46
N ILE A 356 -26.08 8.26 -17.54
CA ILE A 356 -24.91 9.11 -17.44
C ILE A 356 -23.82 8.46 -18.27
N LYS A 357 -23.25 9.21 -19.20
CA LYS A 357 -22.10 8.82 -20.00
C LYS A 357 -20.97 9.80 -19.71
N CYS A 358 -19.74 9.30 -19.63
CA CYS A 358 -18.59 10.16 -19.67
C CYS A 358 -17.50 9.59 -20.56
N SER A 359 -16.94 10.45 -21.41
CA SER A 359 -15.87 10.14 -22.33
C SER A 359 -14.58 10.79 -21.81
N VAL A 360 -13.52 9.99 -21.69
CA VAL A 360 -12.16 10.47 -21.38
C VAL A 360 -11.31 10.37 -22.64
N TYR A 361 -10.73 11.48 -23.08
CA TYR A 361 -9.94 11.56 -24.30
C TYR A 361 -8.75 12.51 -24.14
N GLY A 362 -7.77 12.36 -25.03
CA GLY A 362 -6.48 13.05 -24.90
C GLY A 362 -5.57 12.35 -23.90
N GLY A 363 -4.59 13.08 -23.37
CA GLY A 363 -3.53 12.50 -22.55
C GLY A 363 -2.61 11.58 -23.36
N LYS A 364 -2.09 10.53 -22.73
CA LYS A 364 -1.13 9.60 -23.34
C LYS A 364 -1.78 8.50 -24.20
N TYR A 365 -3.09 8.28 -24.08
CA TYR A 365 -3.81 7.24 -24.84
C TYR A 365 -4.44 7.80 -26.11
N SER A 366 -4.26 7.09 -27.22
CA SER A 366 -4.81 7.49 -28.52
C SER A 366 -6.31 7.21 -28.67
N THR A 367 -6.88 6.35 -27.81
CA THR A 367 -8.28 5.96 -27.85
C THR A 367 -9.08 6.65 -26.76
N THR A 368 -10.31 7.07 -27.08
CA THR A 368 -11.27 7.58 -26.10
C THR A 368 -11.77 6.43 -25.20
N GLY A 369 -11.62 6.57 -23.89
CA GLY A 369 -12.29 5.72 -22.91
C GLY A 369 -13.73 6.20 -22.70
N ILE A 370 -14.68 5.27 -22.58
CA ILE A 370 -16.11 5.59 -22.40
C ILE A 370 -16.63 4.79 -21.21
N ALA A 371 -17.29 5.48 -20.27
CA ALA A 371 -18.04 4.87 -19.20
C ALA A 371 -19.51 5.27 -19.30
N THR A 372 -20.41 4.36 -18.96
CA THR A 372 -21.86 4.62 -18.87
C THR A 372 -22.43 4.04 -17.58
N LYS A 373 -23.36 4.75 -16.95
CA LYS A 373 -24.11 4.29 -15.78
C LYS A 373 -25.57 4.67 -15.92
N ASN A 374 -26.46 3.69 -15.75
CA ASN A 374 -27.90 3.94 -15.67
C ASN A 374 -28.26 4.32 -14.23
N VAL A 375 -29.10 5.34 -14.06
CA VAL A 375 -29.54 5.85 -12.76
C VAL A 375 -31.05 6.10 -12.75
N THR A 376 -31.64 6.02 -11.56
CA THR A 376 -33.05 6.37 -11.31
C THR A 376 -33.13 7.52 -10.31
N VAL A 377 -33.91 8.54 -10.64
CA VAL A 377 -34.16 9.70 -9.80
C VAL A 377 -35.57 9.59 -9.25
N ASN A 378 -35.70 9.62 -7.92
CA ASN A 378 -36.98 9.48 -7.21
C ASN A 378 -37.72 10.79 -7.02
#